data_AF-A0A9E5U6T5-F1
#
_entry.id   AF-A0A9E5U6T5-F1
#
_cell.length_a   1.000
_cell.length_b   1.000
_cell.length_c   1.000
_cell.angle_alpha   90.00
_cell.angle_beta   90.00
_cell.angle_gamma   90.00
#
_symmetry.space_group_name_H-M   'P 1'
#
loop_
_entity.id
_entity.type
_entity.pdbx_description
1 polymer ?
#
loop_
_entity_poly.entity_id
_entity_poly.type
_entity_poly.pdbx_seq_one_letter_code
_entity_poly.pdbx_strand_id
1 'polypeptide(L)'
;MHLKSIEPESTEPWWRVGPMWLVVGGPLVVVAAAIATAVIAINGADPVLDKAAYQATLEQARRLQGPQREQALIGLQPAHQARNHAASPVVRDR
;
A
#
# COMPACT_ATOMS: atom_id res chain seq x y z
N MET A 1 -52.79 4.04 50.65
CA MET A 1 -51.60 3.50 49.98
C MET A 1 -51.88 3.53 48.48
N HIS A 2 -51.42 4.57 47.79
CA HIS A 2 -51.62 4.73 46.34
C HIS A 2 -50.44 4.05 45.62
N LEU A 3 -50.70 2.96 44.91
CA LEU A 3 -49.72 2.30 44.07
C LEU A 3 -49.71 3.00 42.72
N LYS A 4 -48.60 3.65 42.38
CA LYS A 4 -48.41 4.23 41.05
C LYS A 4 -48.12 3.08 40.08
N SER A 5 -49.04 2.83 39.15
CA SER A 5 -48.84 1.89 38.05
C SER A 5 -47.68 2.39 37.18
N ILE A 6 -46.63 1.58 37.06
CA ILE A 6 -45.57 1.82 36.09
C ILE A 6 -46.09 1.25 34.77
N GLU A 7 -46.64 2.11 33.92
CA GLU A 7 -46.92 1.69 32.54
C GLU A 7 -45.59 1.46 31.81
N PRO A 8 -45.48 0.38 31.02
CA PRO A 8 -44.27 0.14 30.24
C PRO A 8 -44.09 1.30 29.26
N GLU A 9 -42.98 2.02 29.40
CA GLU A 9 -42.60 3.04 28.41
C GLU A 9 -42.50 2.36 27.05
N SER A 10 -43.27 2.83 26.08
CA SER A 10 -43.19 2.34 24.70
C SER A 10 -41.80 2.64 24.16
N THR A 11 -40.90 1.64 24.19
CA THR A 11 -39.53 1.79 23.71
C THR A 11 -39.56 2.07 22.21
N GLU A 12 -39.13 3.26 21.81
CA GLU A 12 -38.99 3.59 20.39
C GLU A 12 -37.94 2.66 19.75
N PRO A 13 -38.21 2.09 18.56
CA PRO A 13 -37.23 1.27 17.87
C PRO A 13 -35.91 2.02 17.65
N TRP A 14 -34.81 1.44 18.10
CA TRP A 14 -33.48 2.06 18.15
C TRP A 14 -32.92 2.55 16.79
N TRP A 15 -33.42 2.04 15.68
CA TRP A 15 -33.02 2.48 14.33
C TRP A 15 -33.69 3.79 13.89
N ARG A 16 -34.72 4.26 14.62
CA ARG A 16 -35.43 5.52 14.35
C ARG A 16 -34.79 6.72 15.03
N VAL A 17 -33.92 6.50 16.03
CA VAL A 17 -33.24 7.60 16.74
C VAL A 17 -32.02 8.10 15.96
N GLY A 18 -31.92 9.42 15.76
CA GLY A 18 -30.83 10.04 15.00
C GLY A 18 -29.40 9.69 15.47
N PRO A 19 -29.10 9.69 16.78
CA PRO A 19 -27.77 9.37 17.29
C PRO A 19 -27.25 7.96 16.95
N MET A 20 -28.14 6.98 16.78
CA MET A 20 -27.76 5.61 16.39
C MET A 20 -27.00 5.61 15.05
N TRP A 21 -27.39 6.46 14.11
CA TRP A 21 -26.74 6.56 12.81
C TRP A 21 -25.37 7.24 12.87
N LEU A 22 -25.08 8.06 13.89
CA LEU A 22 -23.72 8.58 14.09
C LEU A 22 -22.77 7.47 14.55
N VAL A 23 -23.26 6.60 15.45
CA VAL A 23 -22.48 5.46 15.98
C VAL A 23 -22.19 4.43 14.91
N VAL A 24 -23.18 4.11 14.06
CA VAL A 24 -23.00 3.13 12.97
C VAL A 24 -22.36 3.76 11.74
N GLY A 25 -22.74 4.99 11.41
CA GLY A 25 -22.29 5.70 10.20
C GLY A 25 -20.79 6.00 10.21
N GLY A 26 -20.21 6.41 11.34
CA GLY A 26 -18.77 6.66 11.45
C GLY A 26 -17.93 5.44 11.05
N PRO A 27 -18.11 4.27 11.70
CA PRO A 27 -17.44 3.03 11.32
C PRO A 27 -17.72 2.61 9.87
N LEU A 28 -18.96 2.77 9.40
CA LEU A 28 -19.34 2.35 8.05
C LEU A 28 -18.64 3.19 6.97
N VAL A 29 -18.46 4.50 7.22
CA VAL A 29 -17.67 5.40 6.37
C VAL A 29 -16.20 4.97 6.35
N VAL A 30 -15.62 4.62 7.51
CA VAL A 30 -14.23 4.14 7.57
C VAL A 30 -14.04 2.85 6.78
N VAL A 31 -14.97 1.89 6.90
CA VAL A 31 -14.94 0.65 6.13
C VAL A 31 -15.00 0.93 4.63
N ALA A 32 -15.91 1.82 4.20
CA ALA A 32 -16.01 2.21 2.80
C ALA A 32 -14.72 2.89 2.30
N ALA A 33 -14.12 3.77 3.10
CA ALA A 33 -12.86 4.43 2.77
C ALA A 33 -11.71 3.42 2.64
N ALA A 34 -11.58 2.48 3.57
CA ALA A 34 -10.56 1.43 3.52
C ALA A 34 -10.69 0.56 2.25
N ILE A 35 -11.91 0.17 1.88
CA ILE A 35 -12.17 -0.57 0.65
C ILE A 35 -11.78 0.27 -0.58
N ALA A 36 -12.19 1.55 -0.63
CA ALA A 36 -11.82 2.43 -1.74
C ALA A 36 -10.30 2.58 -1.88
N THR A 37 -9.58 2.75 -0.76
CA THR A 37 -8.12 2.78 -0.76
C THR A 37 -7.52 1.47 -1.24
N ALA A 38 -8.05 0.32 -0.81
CA ALA A 38 -7.59 -0.99 -1.27
C ALA A 38 -7.78 -1.17 -2.79
N VAL A 39 -8.92 -0.74 -3.33
CA VAL A 39 -9.19 -0.78 -4.78
C VAL A 39 -8.18 0.07 -5.55
N ILE A 40 -7.90 1.30 -5.07
CA ILE A 40 -6.90 2.17 -5.70
C ILE A 40 -5.51 1.51 -5.64
N ALA A 41 -5.14 0.94 -4.49
CA ALA A 41 -3.84 0.30 -4.31
C ALA A 41 -3.64 -0.91 -5.23
N ILE A 42 -4.67 -1.73 -5.43
CA ILE A 42 -4.59 -2.93 -6.29
C ILE A 42 -4.55 -2.53 -7.77
N ASN A 43 -5.37 -1.58 -8.19
CA ASN A 43 -5.45 -1.18 -9.60
C ASN A 43 -4.22 -0.41 -10.09
N GLY A 44 -3.53 0.30 -9.18
CA GLY A 44 -2.30 1.04 -9.48
C GLY A 44 -1.01 0.33 -9.04
N ALA A 45 -1.09 -0.94 -8.62
CA ALA A 45 0.07 -1.68 -8.16
C ALA A 45 1.05 -1.93 -9.32
N ASP A 46 2.31 -1.54 -9.13
CA ASP A 46 3.39 -1.89 -10.05
C ASP A 46 3.54 -3.43 -10.10
N PRO A 47 3.60 -4.06 -11.29
CA PRO A 47 3.85 -5.49 -11.40
C PRO A 47 5.07 -5.94 -10.59
N VAL A 48 4.94 -7.08 -9.93
CA VAL A 48 6.06 -7.71 -9.22
C VAL A 48 7.12 -8.10 -10.25
N LEU A 49 8.35 -7.65 -10.02
CA LEU A 49 9.49 -7.95 -10.88
C LEU A 49 9.69 -9.47 -10.96
N ASP A 50 9.69 -10.03 -12.17
CA ASP A 50 9.97 -11.44 -12.38
C ASP A 50 11.44 -11.74 -12.04
N LYS A 51 11.66 -12.64 -11.09
CA LYS A 51 13.00 -13.06 -10.67
C LYS A 51 13.76 -13.70 -11.83
N ALA A 52 13.10 -14.49 -12.68
CA ALA A 52 13.78 -15.15 -13.80
C ALA A 52 14.24 -14.12 -14.84
N ALA A 53 13.36 -13.20 -15.23
CA ALA A 53 13.71 -12.07 -16.09
C ALA A 53 14.87 -11.24 -15.50
N TYR A 54 14.81 -10.88 -14.22
CA TYR A 54 15.87 -10.12 -13.56
C TYR A 54 17.23 -10.84 -13.57
N GLN A 55 17.24 -12.15 -13.28
CA GLN A 55 18.46 -12.96 -13.31
C GLN A 55 19.02 -13.06 -14.74
N ALA A 56 18.16 -13.24 -15.74
CA ALA A 56 18.59 -13.27 -17.13
C ALA A 56 19.25 -11.95 -17.55
N THR A 57 18.68 -10.80 -17.17
CA THR A 57 19.27 -9.48 -17.45
C THR A 57 20.60 -9.28 -16.71
N LEU A 58 20.71 -9.75 -15.46
CA LEU A 58 21.97 -9.72 -14.71
C LEU A 58 23.06 -10.57 -15.37
N GLU A 59 22.73 -11.76 -15.84
CA GLU A 59 23.69 -12.61 -16.54
C GLU A 59 24.15 -11.98 -17.86
N GLN A 60 23.24 -11.38 -18.62
CA GLN A 60 23.57 -10.64 -19.83
C GLN A 60 24.54 -9.49 -19.53
N ALA A 61 24.26 -8.69 -18.49
CA ALA A 61 25.14 -7.61 -18.06
C ALA A 61 26.53 -8.12 -17.67
N ARG A 62 26.63 -9.28 -17.00
CA ARG A 62 27.91 -9.90 -16.61
C ARG A 62 28.74 -10.41 -17.79
N ARG A 63 28.10 -10.77 -18.91
CA ARG A 63 28.77 -11.25 -20.13
C ARG A 63 29.41 -10.12 -20.95
N LEU A 64 28.97 -8.88 -20.76
CA LEU A 64 29.59 -7.69 -21.36
C LEU A 64 31.01 -7.48 -20.81
N GLN A 65 31.82 -6.69 -21.52
CA GLN A 65 33.19 -6.38 -21.13
C GLN A 65 33.43 -4.86 -21.07
N GLY A 66 34.37 -4.46 -20.22
CA GLY A 66 34.78 -3.06 -20.09
C GLY A 66 33.66 -2.11 -19.65
N PRO A 67 33.67 -0.85 -20.09
CA PRO A 67 32.74 0.19 -19.64
C PRO A 67 31.25 -0.16 -19.84
N GLN A 68 30.94 -0.96 -20.86
CA GLN A 68 29.57 -1.38 -21.17
C GLN A 68 28.99 -2.30 -20.09
N ARG A 69 29.83 -3.17 -19.50
CA ARG A 69 29.42 -4.01 -18.36
C ARG A 69 29.11 -3.15 -17.14
N GLU A 70 29.96 -2.19 -16.83
CA GLU A 70 29.80 -1.33 -15.65
C GLU A 70 28.50 -0.53 -15.73
N GLN A 71 28.22 0.08 -16.88
CA GLN A 71 26.97 0.81 -17.13
C GLN A 71 25.73 -0.09 -17.00
N ALA A 72 25.76 -1.29 -17.57
CA ALA A 72 24.64 -2.24 -17.47
C ALA A 72 24.39 -2.69 -16.03
N LEU A 73 25.44 -2.92 -15.25
CA LEU A 73 25.31 -3.28 -13.83
C LEU A 73 24.81 -2.11 -12.97
N ILE A 74 25.16 -0.87 -13.33
CA ILE A 74 24.64 0.33 -12.66
C ILE A 74 23.13 0.47 -12.83
N GLY A 75 22.61 0.24 -14.04
CA GLY A 75 21.17 0.28 -14.31
C GLY A 75 20.35 -0.78 -13.56
N LEU A 76 20.98 -1.85 -13.09
CA LEU A 76 20.35 -2.94 -12.34
C LEU A 76 20.49 -2.80 -10.81
N GLN A 77 21.07 -1.71 -10.32
CA GLN A 77 21.25 -1.50 -8.89
C GLN A 77 19.90 -1.31 -8.17
N PRO A 78 19.73 -1.85 -6.96
CA PRO A 78 18.56 -1.59 -6.15
C PRO A 78 18.33 -0.10 -5.94
N ALA A 79 17.07 0.34 -5.95
CA ALA A 79 16.71 1.75 -5.84
C ALA A 79 17.31 2.44 -4.59
N HIS A 80 17.44 1.72 -3.49
CA HIS A 80 18.07 2.23 -2.26
C HIS A 80 19.60 2.45 -2.39
N GLN A 81 20.29 1.66 -3.23
CA GLN A 81 21.72 1.79 -3.49
C GLN A 81 21.99 2.85 -4.56
N ALA A 82 21.18 2.90 -5.62
CA ALA A 82 21.31 3.88 -6.70
C ALA A 82 21.18 5.33 -6.21
N ARG A 83 20.37 5.57 -5.16
CA ARG A 83 20.21 6.91 -4.55
C ARG A 83 21.32 7.27 -3.57
N ASN A 84 22.22 6.34 -3.24
CA ASN A 84 23.32 6.61 -2.31
C ASN A 84 24.60 6.95 -3.09
N HIS A 85 24.98 8.24 -3.08
CA HIS A 85 26.19 8.75 -3.72
C HIS A 85 27.49 8.14 -3.15
N ALA A 86 27.46 7.56 -1.95
CA ALA A 86 28.59 6.83 -1.38
C ALA A 86 28.68 5.36 -1.86
N ALA A 87 27.59 4.81 -2.41
CA ALA A 87 27.52 3.43 -2.90
C ALA A 87 27.50 3.35 -4.44
N SER A 88 27.28 4.46 -5.14
CA SER A 88 27.40 4.53 -6.60
C SER A 88 28.85 4.27 -7.03
N PRO A 89 29.11 3.32 -7.95
CA PRO A 89 30.45 3.07 -8.44
C PRO A 89 30.99 4.32 -9.13
N VAL A 90 32.16 4.78 -8.69
CA VAL A 90 32.91 5.84 -9.35
C VAL A 90 33.25 5.37 -10.76
N VAL A 91 32.75 6.08 -11.78
CA VAL A 91 33.22 5.93 -13.15
C VAL A 91 34.71 6.27 -13.12
N ARG A 92 35.56 5.25 -13.29
CA ARG A 92 37.00 5.45 -13.33
C ARG A 92 37.34 5.85 -14.75
N ASP A 93 37.39 7.15 -15.01
CA ASP A 93 37.90 7.67 -16.26
C ASP A 93 39.35 7.17 -16.43
N ARG A 94 39.63 6.50 -17.55
CA ARG A 94 40.98 6.14 -18.00
C ARG A 94 41.41 7.10 -19.09
#